data_AF-A0A6H2NKY7-F1
#
_entry.id   AF-A0A6H2NKY7-F1
#
_cell.length_a   1.000
_cell.length_b   1.000
_cell.length_c   1.000
_cell.angle_alpha   90.00
_cell.angle_beta   90.00
_cell.angle_gamma   90.00
#
_symmetry.space_group_name_H-M   'P 1'
#
loop_
_entity.id
_entity.type
_entity.pdbx_description
1 polymer ?
#
loop_
_entity_poly.entity_id
_entity_poly.type
_entity_poly.pdbx_seq_one_letter_code
_entity_poly.pdbx_strand_id
1 'polypeptide(L)'
;MQVQQISSQISLRALQQDFGLVRTNQPSGFPEWQADLPRLTDLERSTLSHIRQNFMYQLEWGQLSENLVKMVVLSPLLDLSGFYQSKLRVQDEASVEIAVEDQERLYRGKIDVLVCDERFWILAIEAKHAQFSLINAIPQCLAYML
;
A
#
# COMPACT_ATOMS: atom_id res chain seq x y z
N MET A 1 9.52 25.35 -10.55
CA MET A 1 9.03 24.04 -10.06
C MET A 1 9.35 23.80 -8.58
N GLN A 2 8.33 23.80 -7.74
CA GLN A 2 8.41 23.52 -6.30
C GLN A 2 8.33 22.01 -6.05
N VAL A 3 9.29 21.44 -5.32
CA VAL A 3 9.31 20.01 -4.99
C VAL A 3 8.66 19.79 -3.63
N GLN A 4 7.70 18.86 -3.57
CA GLN A 4 7.00 18.46 -2.36
C GLN A 4 7.16 16.96 -2.13
N GLN A 5 7.40 16.56 -0.88
CA GLN A 5 7.60 15.15 -0.56
C GLN A 5 6.26 14.44 -0.30
N ILE A 6 6.03 13.31 -0.99
CA ILE A 6 4.96 12.38 -0.63
C ILE A 6 5.42 11.63 0.62
N SER A 7 4.77 11.94 1.74
CA SER A 7 5.06 11.39 3.07
C SER A 7 3.77 11.31 3.88
N SER A 8 3.85 10.83 5.11
CA SER A 8 2.71 10.79 6.05
C SER A 8 2.15 12.17 6.43
N GLN A 9 2.75 13.27 5.94
CA GLN A 9 2.26 14.64 6.15
C GLN A 9 1.34 15.13 5.02
N ILE A 10 1.26 14.41 3.90
CA ILE A 10 0.33 14.77 2.83
C ILE A 10 -1.10 14.56 3.33
N SER A 11 -2.01 15.46 2.95
CA SER A 11 -3.41 15.41 3.41
C SER A 11 -4.35 15.13 2.26
N LEU A 12 -5.51 14.52 2.55
CA LEU A 12 -6.56 14.35 1.54
C LEU A 12 -6.92 15.69 0.89
N ARG A 13 -6.99 16.77 1.68
CA ARG A 13 -7.30 18.11 1.17
C ARG A 13 -6.31 18.57 0.10
N ALA A 14 -5.01 18.32 0.30
CA ALA A 14 -3.99 18.65 -0.70
C ALA A 14 -4.22 17.86 -1.99
N LEU A 15 -4.52 16.57 -1.90
CA LEU A 15 -4.81 15.75 -3.08
C LEU A 15 -6.08 16.21 -3.82
N GLN A 16 -7.12 16.58 -3.09
CA GLN A 16 -8.34 17.12 -3.67
C GLN A 16 -8.09 18.44 -4.42
N GLN A 17 -7.21 19.31 -3.86
CA GLN A 17 -6.90 20.61 -4.45
C GLN A 17 -5.97 20.52 -5.67
N ASP A 18 -4.95 19.66 -5.60
CA ASP A 18 -3.90 19.61 -6.61
C ASP A 18 -4.18 18.61 -7.73
N PHE A 19 -4.96 17.55 -7.44
CA PHE A 19 -5.24 16.47 -8.39
C PHE A 19 -6.75 16.22 -8.59
N GLY A 20 -7.61 17.02 -7.95
CA GLY A 20 -9.06 16.93 -8.17
C GLY A 20 -9.73 15.66 -7.63
N LEU A 21 -9.10 14.93 -6.69
CA LEU A 21 -9.71 13.74 -6.09
C LEU A 21 -11.06 14.11 -5.45
N VAL A 22 -12.05 13.22 -5.60
CA VAL A 22 -13.36 13.36 -4.96
C VAL A 22 -13.65 12.10 -4.16
N ARG A 23 -14.10 12.27 -2.92
CA ARG A 23 -14.56 11.14 -2.10
C ARG A 23 -15.90 10.65 -2.64
N THR A 24 -15.96 9.37 -3.02
CA THR A 24 -17.22 8.70 -3.34
C THR A 24 -17.84 8.09 -2.07
N ASN A 25 -19.17 8.11 -2.01
CA ASN A 25 -19.96 7.40 -1.00
C ASN A 25 -20.62 6.13 -1.58
N GLN A 26 -20.31 5.76 -2.82
CA GLN A 26 -20.84 4.57 -3.48
C GLN A 26 -19.99 3.35 -3.10
N PRO A 27 -20.51 2.40 -2.27
CA PRO A 27 -19.72 1.25 -1.81
C PRO A 27 -19.38 0.26 -2.93
N SER A 28 -20.09 0.34 -4.06
CA SER A 28 -19.98 -0.55 -5.22
C SER A 28 -18.99 -0.07 -6.28
N GLY A 29 -18.09 0.87 -5.96
CA GLY A 29 -17.16 1.45 -6.94
C GLY A 29 -16.17 0.44 -7.54
N PHE A 30 -15.97 -0.68 -6.87
CA PHE A 30 -15.16 -1.80 -7.35
C PHE A 30 -15.90 -3.09 -6.93
N PRO A 31 -16.69 -3.74 -7.79
CA PRO A 31 -17.35 -5.00 -7.42
C PRO A 31 -16.37 -6.20 -7.37
N GLU A 32 -15.23 -6.11 -8.07
CA GLU A 32 -14.30 -7.21 -8.31
C GLU A 32 -13.60 -7.72 -7.04
N TRP A 33 -13.46 -6.87 -6.01
CA TRP A 33 -12.90 -7.24 -4.70
C TRP A 33 -13.99 -7.63 -3.68
N GLN A 34 -15.27 -7.63 -4.06
CA GLN A 34 -16.39 -7.94 -3.17
C GLN A 34 -17.20 -9.17 -3.62
N ALA A 35 -17.29 -9.42 -4.92
CA ALA A 35 -18.09 -10.50 -5.51
C ALA A 35 -17.19 -11.61 -6.09
N ASP A 36 -17.71 -12.85 -6.08
CA ASP A 36 -17.13 -14.03 -6.74
C ASP A 36 -15.66 -14.35 -6.42
N LEU A 37 -15.20 -13.97 -5.21
CA LEU A 37 -13.86 -14.27 -4.75
C LEU A 37 -13.66 -15.80 -4.57
N PRO A 38 -12.50 -16.35 -4.97
CA PRO A 38 -12.20 -17.75 -4.77
C PRO A 38 -12.17 -18.11 -3.27
N ARG A 39 -12.61 -19.33 -2.95
CA ARG A 39 -12.51 -19.83 -1.58
C ARG A 39 -11.07 -20.18 -1.26
N LEU A 40 -10.58 -19.67 -0.15
CA LEU A 40 -9.30 -20.08 0.42
C LEU A 40 -9.33 -21.57 0.78
N THR A 41 -8.28 -22.26 0.37
CA THR A 41 -7.93 -23.64 0.77
C THR A 41 -7.59 -23.71 2.25
N ASP A 42 -7.59 -24.93 2.81
CA ASP A 42 -7.23 -25.15 4.21
C ASP A 42 -5.78 -24.76 4.50
N LEU A 43 -4.88 -24.99 3.53
CA LEU A 43 -3.49 -24.57 3.64
C LEU A 43 -3.35 -23.05 3.70
N GLU A 44 -4.01 -22.32 2.79
CA GLU A 44 -3.99 -20.85 2.80
C GLU A 44 -4.57 -20.28 4.10
N ARG A 45 -5.66 -20.85 4.60
CA ARG A 45 -6.27 -20.45 5.89
C ARG A 45 -5.33 -20.70 7.07
N SER A 46 -4.62 -21.83 7.07
CA SER A 46 -3.64 -22.16 8.10
C SER A 46 -2.46 -21.19 8.06
N THR A 47 -1.92 -20.91 6.87
CA THR A 47 -0.84 -19.93 6.67
C THR A 47 -1.26 -18.53 7.12
N LEU A 48 -2.45 -18.06 6.73
CA LEU A 48 -2.98 -16.76 7.19
C LEU A 48 -3.16 -16.72 8.71
N SER A 49 -3.60 -17.82 9.32
CA SER A 49 -3.72 -17.92 10.78
C SER A 49 -2.36 -17.80 11.47
N HIS A 50 -1.32 -18.41 10.90
CA HIS A 50 0.05 -18.33 11.40
C HIS A 50 0.63 -16.92 11.24
N ILE A 51 0.44 -16.27 10.08
CA ILE A 51 0.84 -14.87 9.87
C ILE A 51 0.19 -13.95 10.91
N ARG A 52 -1.13 -14.11 11.12
CA ARG A 52 -1.88 -13.35 12.13
C ARG A 52 -1.33 -13.60 13.54
N GLN A 53 -1.05 -14.84 13.90
CA GLN A 53 -0.50 -15.18 15.22
C GLN A 53 0.87 -14.51 15.44
N ASN A 54 1.74 -14.56 14.44
CA ASN A 54 3.05 -13.91 14.52
C ASN A 54 2.92 -12.39 14.67
N PHE A 55 2.02 -11.76 13.91
CA PHE A 55 1.72 -10.34 14.07
C PHE A 55 1.25 -10.00 15.49
N MET A 56 0.28 -10.75 16.03
CA MET A 56 -0.26 -10.51 17.36
C MET A 56 0.81 -10.68 18.45
N TYR A 57 1.65 -11.72 18.33
CA TYR A 57 2.77 -11.92 19.25
C TYR A 57 3.72 -10.72 19.26
N GLN A 58 4.14 -10.23 18.09
CA GLN A 58 5.02 -9.05 18.01
C GLN A 58 4.35 -7.78 18.57
N LEU A 59 3.03 -7.65 18.40
CA LEU A 59 2.26 -6.53 18.92
C LEU A 59 2.22 -6.51 20.46
N GLU A 60 2.12 -7.68 21.09
CA GLU A 60 2.12 -7.81 22.57
C GLU A 60 3.41 -7.28 23.21
N TRP A 61 4.56 -7.41 22.52
CA TRP A 61 5.85 -6.87 22.96
C TRP A 61 6.04 -5.38 22.65
N GLY A 62 5.07 -4.73 22.00
CA GLY A 62 5.06 -3.29 21.75
C GLY A 62 6.08 -2.78 20.73
N GLN A 63 6.75 -3.67 19.99
CA GLN A 63 7.85 -3.34 19.07
C GLN A 63 7.59 -3.79 17.64
N LEU A 64 6.42 -3.45 17.07
CA LEU A 64 6.19 -3.71 15.66
C LEU A 64 6.57 -2.51 14.79
N SER A 65 7.89 -2.41 14.55
CA SER A 65 8.47 -1.46 13.59
C SER A 65 7.94 -1.70 12.18
N GLU A 66 8.00 -0.69 11.33
CA GLU A 66 7.60 -0.79 9.93
C GLU A 66 8.35 -1.92 9.20
N ASN A 67 9.66 -2.05 9.41
CA ASN A 67 10.45 -3.16 8.86
C ASN A 67 9.98 -4.52 9.39
N LEU A 68 9.61 -4.61 10.67
CA LEU A 68 9.11 -5.87 11.21
C LEU A 68 7.71 -6.22 10.66
N VAL A 69 6.85 -5.23 10.41
CA VAL A 69 5.59 -5.44 9.65
C VAL A 69 5.91 -5.98 8.26
N LYS A 70 6.86 -5.36 7.55
CA LYS A 70 7.28 -5.78 6.22
C LYS A 70 7.74 -7.25 6.20
N MET A 71 8.51 -7.67 7.21
CA MET A 71 9.04 -9.03 7.31
C MET A 71 8.02 -10.07 7.77
N VAL A 72 7.24 -9.79 8.81
CA VAL A 72 6.40 -10.79 9.50
C VAL A 72 5.01 -10.90 8.88
N VAL A 73 4.54 -9.83 8.23
CA VAL A 73 3.20 -9.77 7.65
C VAL A 73 3.28 -9.64 6.15
N LEU A 74 3.90 -8.58 5.65
CA LEU A 74 3.80 -8.24 4.25
C LEU A 74 4.49 -9.28 3.34
N SER A 75 5.73 -9.64 3.63
CA SER A 75 6.47 -10.61 2.82
C SER A 75 5.76 -11.98 2.74
N PRO A 76 5.29 -12.58 3.86
CA PRO A 76 4.49 -13.80 3.79
C PRO A 76 3.19 -13.67 2.99
N LEU A 77 2.50 -12.52 3.07
CA LEU A 77 1.28 -12.30 2.28
C LEU A 77 1.59 -12.20 0.78
N LEU A 78 2.69 -11.54 0.40
CA LEU A 78 3.13 -11.45 -0.98
C LEU A 78 3.54 -12.82 -1.55
N ASP A 79 4.17 -13.66 -0.74
CA ASP A 79 4.49 -15.04 -1.12
C ASP A 79 3.23 -15.88 -1.30
N LEU A 80 2.32 -15.86 -0.31
CA LEU A 80 1.07 -16.62 -0.34
C LEU A 80 0.18 -16.27 -1.55
N SER A 81 0.21 -15.00 -1.98
CA SER A 81 -0.53 -14.52 -3.15
C SER A 81 0.20 -14.70 -4.48
N GLY A 82 1.39 -15.29 -4.47
CA GLY A 82 2.16 -15.60 -5.69
C GLY A 82 2.84 -14.38 -6.33
N PHE A 83 2.93 -13.23 -5.64
CA PHE A 83 3.58 -12.05 -6.19
C PHE A 83 5.09 -12.22 -6.43
N TYR A 84 5.73 -13.17 -5.73
CA TYR A 84 7.13 -13.55 -5.98
C TYR A 84 7.30 -14.58 -7.11
N GLN A 85 6.19 -15.13 -7.63
CA GLN A 85 6.20 -16.26 -8.56
C GLN A 85 5.35 -15.92 -9.78
N SER A 86 5.88 -15.16 -10.74
CA SER A 86 5.23 -14.87 -12.04
C SER A 86 6.11 -13.91 -12.86
N LYS A 87 5.59 -13.34 -13.95
CA LYS A 87 6.18 -12.18 -14.64
C LYS A 87 6.13 -10.90 -13.80
N LEU A 88 5.48 -10.93 -12.63
CA LEU A 88 5.38 -9.78 -11.74
C LEU A 88 6.74 -9.46 -11.13
N ARG A 89 7.10 -8.18 -11.15
CA ARG A 89 8.32 -7.65 -10.56
C ARG A 89 7.97 -6.87 -9.31
N VAL A 90 8.37 -7.41 -8.15
CA VAL A 90 8.32 -6.69 -6.88
C VAL A 90 9.54 -5.79 -6.77
N GLN A 91 9.31 -4.51 -6.48
CA GLN A 91 10.32 -3.51 -6.19
C GLN A 91 10.08 -3.03 -4.76
N ASP A 92 11.07 -3.19 -3.90
CA ASP A 92 11.08 -2.52 -2.61
C ASP A 92 11.55 -1.08 -2.79
N GLU A 93 11.03 -0.17 -1.97
CA GLU A 93 11.63 1.16 -1.84
C GLU A 93 11.65 1.97 -3.16
N ALA A 94 10.65 1.76 -4.01
CA ALA A 94 10.55 2.31 -5.36
C ALA A 94 10.33 3.83 -5.34
N SER A 95 11.22 4.58 -5.99
CA SER A 95 11.10 6.04 -6.10
C SER A 95 10.10 6.43 -7.17
N VAL A 96 9.23 7.41 -6.87
CA VAL A 96 8.22 7.95 -7.78
C VAL A 96 8.25 9.47 -7.81
N GLU A 97 7.99 10.03 -8.99
CA GLU A 97 7.81 11.45 -9.23
C GLU A 97 6.50 11.70 -9.98
N ILE A 98 5.71 12.66 -9.48
CA ILE A 98 4.39 13.02 -10.04
C ILE A 98 4.39 14.53 -10.26
N ALA A 99 4.29 14.94 -11.52
CA ALA A 99 4.24 16.36 -11.88
C ALA A 99 2.79 16.82 -11.99
N VAL A 100 2.49 18.00 -11.42
CA VAL A 100 1.23 18.70 -11.62
C VAL A 100 1.45 19.75 -12.69
N GLU A 101 0.98 19.48 -13.91
CA GLU A 101 1.25 20.28 -15.11
C GLU A 101 0.89 21.77 -14.92
N ASP A 102 -0.24 22.04 -14.27
CA ASP A 102 -0.77 23.41 -14.14
C ASP A 102 -0.19 24.22 -12.96
N GLN A 103 0.54 23.59 -12.03
CA GLN A 103 0.94 24.23 -10.76
C GLN A 103 2.46 24.38 -10.58
N GLU A 104 3.27 24.00 -11.56
CA GLU A 104 4.72 23.85 -11.41
C GLU A 104 5.12 23.10 -10.11
N ARG A 105 4.33 22.09 -9.70
CA ARG A 105 4.62 21.28 -8.52
C ARG A 105 5.09 19.90 -8.93
N LEU A 106 6.14 19.42 -8.26
CA LEU A 106 6.63 18.05 -8.40
C LEU A 106 6.50 17.35 -7.05
N TYR A 107 5.73 16.28 -7.01
CA TYR A 107 5.63 15.39 -5.86
C TYR A 107 6.66 14.28 -6.01
N ARG A 108 7.51 14.07 -4.99
CA ARG A 108 8.49 12.97 -4.98
C ARG A 108 8.28 12.10 -3.74
N GLY A 109 8.26 10.79 -3.92
CA GLY A 109 8.10 9.86 -2.83
C GLY A 109 8.80 8.53 -3.06
N LYS A 110 8.69 7.67 -2.06
CA LYS A 110 9.26 6.34 -2.05
C LYS A 110 8.20 5.37 -1.57
N ILE A 111 7.80 4.45 -2.43
CA ILE A 111 6.80 3.43 -2.15
C ILE A 111 7.52 2.27 -1.47
N ASP A 112 6.98 1.79 -0.35
CA ASP A 112 7.59 0.68 0.38
C ASP A 112 7.68 -0.60 -0.45
N VAL A 113 6.57 -0.97 -1.10
CA VAL A 113 6.54 -2.08 -2.05
C VAL A 113 5.68 -1.72 -3.24
N LEU A 114 6.24 -1.86 -4.44
CA LEU A 114 5.55 -1.70 -5.71
C LEU A 114 5.65 -3.02 -6.50
N VAL A 115 4.51 -3.56 -6.92
CA VAL A 115 4.44 -4.71 -7.82
C VAL A 115 4.03 -4.24 -9.21
N CYS A 116 4.81 -4.61 -10.22
CA CYS A 116 4.55 -4.27 -11.61
C CYS A 116 4.40 -5.53 -12.48
N ASP A 117 3.53 -5.46 -13.48
CA ASP A 117 3.58 -6.34 -14.66
C ASP A 117 4.03 -5.51 -15.85
N GLU A 118 5.26 -5.74 -16.33
CA GLU A 118 5.93 -4.91 -17.33
C GLU A 118 5.91 -3.41 -16.99
N ARG A 119 4.97 -2.66 -17.59
CA ARG A 119 4.79 -1.20 -17.40
C ARG A 119 3.57 -0.84 -16.54
N PHE A 120 2.78 -1.82 -16.12
CA PHE A 120 1.56 -1.61 -15.34
C PHE A 120 1.83 -1.79 -13.86
N TRP A 121 1.38 -0.85 -13.05
CA TRP A 121 1.41 -0.96 -11.61
C TRP A 121 0.20 -1.76 -11.15
N ILE A 122 0.45 -2.87 -10.47
CA ILE A 122 -0.58 -3.80 -10.02
C ILE A 122 -0.91 -3.57 -8.54
N LEU A 123 0.10 -3.23 -7.75
CA LEU A 123 -0.03 -3.07 -6.31
C LEU A 123 1.00 -2.09 -5.78
N ALA A 124 0.55 -1.08 -5.04
CA ALA A 124 1.40 -0.20 -4.24
C ALA A 124 1.02 -0.36 -2.77
N ILE A 125 2.02 -0.57 -1.92
CA ILE A 125 1.83 -0.77 -0.48
C ILE A 125 2.69 0.22 0.26
N GLU A 126 2.08 0.84 1.26
CA GLU A 126 2.75 1.63 2.29
C GLU A 126 2.57 0.90 3.62
N ALA A 127 3.67 0.45 4.23
CA ALA A 127 3.66 -0.09 5.58
C ALA A 127 3.89 1.04 6.58
N LYS A 128 3.39 0.86 7.81
CA LYS A 128 3.66 1.77 8.92
C LYS A 128 3.88 0.98 10.20
N HIS A 129 4.49 1.62 11.18
CA HIS A 129 4.53 1.12 12.55
C HIS A 129 3.11 0.78 13.05
N ALA A 130 2.93 -0.31 13.80
CA ALA A 130 1.59 -0.74 14.24
C ALA A 130 0.85 0.28 15.12
N GLN A 131 1.60 1.10 15.84
CA GLN A 131 1.06 2.19 16.68
C GLN A 131 0.65 3.43 15.88
N PHE A 132 0.94 3.47 14.57
CA PHE A 132 0.57 4.58 13.71
C PHE A 132 -0.88 4.46 13.24
N SER A 133 -1.58 5.60 13.17
CA SER A 133 -2.95 5.62 12.62
C SER A 133 -2.91 5.34 11.12
N LEU A 134 -3.58 4.27 10.68
CA LEU A 134 -3.76 3.94 9.27
C LEU A 134 -4.43 5.07 8.49
N ILE A 135 -5.30 5.85 9.13
CA ILE A 135 -5.99 7.00 8.51
C ILE A 135 -4.98 8.03 7.99
N ASN A 136 -3.85 8.19 8.68
CA ASN A 136 -2.80 9.14 8.28
C ASN A 136 -1.97 8.62 7.09
N ALA A 137 -2.00 7.33 6.80
CA ALA A 137 -1.29 6.73 5.67
C ALA A 137 -2.13 6.71 4.37
N ILE A 138 -3.46 6.85 4.47
CA ILE A 138 -4.36 6.87 3.30
C ILE A 138 -3.96 7.95 2.28
N PRO A 139 -3.71 9.22 2.65
CA PRO A 139 -3.31 10.23 1.68
C PRO A 139 -1.99 9.89 0.99
N GLN A 140 -1.01 9.36 1.73
CA GLN A 140 0.29 8.98 1.18
C GLN A 140 0.12 7.88 0.13
N CYS A 141 -0.64 6.84 0.44
CA CYS A 141 -0.91 5.73 -0.48
C CYS A 141 -1.70 6.18 -1.72
N LEU A 142 -2.74 7.01 -1.54
CA LEU A 142 -3.50 7.58 -2.65
C LEU A 142 -2.63 8.44 -3.56
N ALA A 143 -1.71 9.23 -3.00
CA ALA A 143 -0.80 10.06 -3.79
C ALA A 143 0.06 9.23 -4.75
N TYR A 144 0.45 8.00 -4.37
CA TYR A 144 1.22 7.11 -5.25
C TYR A 144 0.41 6.55 -6.43
N MET A 145 -0.93 6.65 -6.40
CA MET A 145 -1.81 6.12 -7.44
C MET A 145 -2.25 7.18 -8.47
N LEU A 146 -1.71 8.41 -8.37
CA LEU A 146 -2.03 9.56 -9.23
C LEU A 146 -1.01 9.68 -10.37
#